data_AF-A0A968QA88-F1
#
_entry.id   AF-A0A968QA88-F1
#
_cell.length_a   1.000
_cell.length_b   1.000
_cell.length_c   1.000
_cell.angle_alpha   90.00
_cell.angle_beta   90.00
_cell.angle_gamma   90.00
#
_symmetry.space_group_name_H-M   'P 1'
#
loop_
_entity.id
_entity.type
_entity.pdbx_description
1 polymer ?
#
loop_
_entity_poly.entity_id
_entity_poly.type
_entity_poly.pdbx_seq_one_letter_code
_entity_poly.pdbx_strand_id
1 'polypeptide(L)' 'MLIGVAFQYGKNSSEYQMAGGVRRQDRIHRSSVTRLKAEDGANAS' A
#
# COMPACT_ATOMS: atom_id res chain seq x y z
N MET A 1 -0.35 2.62 -18.78
CA MET A 1 -0.81 3.84 -18.09
C MET A 1 -0.03 4.13 -16.80
N LEU A 2 0.22 3.14 -15.93
CA LEU A 2 0.92 3.32 -14.64
C LEU A 2 2.34 3.87 -14.70
N ILE A 3 3.13 3.50 -15.72
CA ILE A 3 4.54 3.93 -15.83
C ILE A 3 4.62 5.43 -16.14
N GLY A 4 3.77 5.96 -17.03
CA GLY A 4 3.73 7.38 -17.36
C GLY A 4 3.26 8.24 -16.19
N VAL A 5 2.21 7.80 -15.49
CA VAL A 5 1.66 8.52 -14.33
C VAL A 5 2.62 8.47 -13.13
N ALA A 6 3.30 7.34 -12.91
CA ALA A 6 4.35 7.22 -11.90
C ALA A 6 5.56 8.11 -12.19
N PHE A 7 5.90 8.30 -13.46
CA PHE A 7 7.03 9.16 -13.87
C PHE A 7 6.66 10.64 -13.78
N GLN A 8 5.42 11.00 -14.12
CA GLN A 8 4.94 12.38 -14.14
C GLN A 8 4.57 12.93 -12.74
N TYR A 9 3.92 12.12 -11.91
CA TYR A 9 3.35 12.56 -10.61
C TYR A 9 3.92 11.78 -9.41
N GLY A 10 4.71 10.73 -9.66
CA GLY A 10 5.24 9.87 -8.61
C GLY A 10 4.29 8.75 -8.20
N LYS A 11 4.88 7.63 -7.75
CA LYS A 11 4.17 6.40 -7.32
C LYS A 11 3.28 6.58 -6.06
N ASN A 12 3.30 7.77 -5.46
CA ASN A 12 2.48 8.13 -4.31
C ASN A 12 1.32 9.08 -4.68
N SER A 13 1.16 9.48 -5.95
CA SER A 13 0.07 10.38 -6.33
C SER A 13 -1.28 9.70 -6.42
N SER A 14 -2.35 10.50 -6.30
CA SER A 14 -3.74 10.07 -6.46
C SER A 14 -3.98 9.48 -7.86
N GLU A 15 -3.39 10.07 -8.89
CA GLU A 15 -3.49 9.61 -10.28
C GLU A 15 -2.86 8.23 -10.48
N TYR A 16 -1.76 7.93 -9.78
CA TYR A 16 -1.15 6.59 -9.83
C TYR A 16 -2.10 5.55 -9.22
N GLN A 17 -2.82 5.93 -8.16
CA GLN A 17 -3.85 5.09 -7.54
C GLN A 17 -5.08 4.91 -8.45
N MET A 18 -5.55 5.99 -9.08
CA MET A 18 -6.68 6.00 -10.02
C MET A 18 -6.41 5.17 -11.28
N ALA A 19 -5.16 5.11 -11.74
CA ALA A 19 -4.73 4.27 -12.85
C ALA A 19 -4.58 2.77 -12.49
N GLY A 20 -4.90 2.38 -11.25
CA GLY A 20 -4.82 1.00 -10.75
C GLY A 20 -3.52 0.65 -10.01
N GLY A 21 -2.71 1.64 -9.65
CA GLY A 21 -1.42 1.46 -8.99
C GLY A 21 -1.56 1.40 -7.47
N VAL A 22 -0.94 0.42 -6.83
CA VAL A 22 -0.94 0.35 -5.36
C VAL A 22 0.06 1.35 -4.80
N ARG A 23 -0.39 2.29 -3.95
CA ARG A 23 0.50 3.24 -3.27
C ARG A 23 1.43 2.49 -2.33
N ARG A 24 2.66 2.99 -2.19
CA ARG A 24 3.65 2.37 -1.31
C ARG A 24 3.17 2.34 0.14
N GLN A 25 2.48 3.41 0.58
CA GLN A 25 1.88 3.50 1.91
C GLN A 25 0.79 2.46 2.14
N ASP A 26 -0.09 2.18 1.17
CA ASP A 26 -1.09 1.10 1.30
C ASP A 26 -0.43 -0.27 1.44
N ARG A 27 0.70 -0.48 0.74
CA ARG A 27 1.45 -1.74 0.84
C ARG A 27 2.11 -1.90 2.20
N ILE A 28 2.68 -0.82 2.74
CA ILE A 28 3.28 -0.79 4.08
C ILE A 28 2.18 -0.96 5.13
N HIS A 29 1.05 -0.25 4.99
CA HIS A 29 -0.09 -0.32 5.89
C HIS A 29 -0.73 -1.72 5.91
N ARG A 30 -0.93 -2.36 4.75
CA ARG A 30 -1.38 -3.77 4.73
C ARG A 30 -0.40 -4.69 5.44
N SER A 31 0.90 -4.54 5.20
CA SER A 31 1.92 -5.37 5.84
C SER A 31 1.94 -5.18 7.35
N SER A 32 1.87 -3.94 7.84
CA SER A 32 1.83 -3.65 9.26
C SER A 32 0.54 -4.10 9.92
N VAL A 33 -0.63 -3.87 9.30
CA VAL A 33 -1.93 -4.33 9.81
C VAL A 33 -1.98 -5.85 9.87
N THR A 34 -1.44 -6.55 8.85
CA THR A 34 -1.41 -8.02 8.85
C THR A 34 -0.51 -8.55 9.97
N ARG A 35 0.64 -7.91 10.22
CA ARG A 35 1.54 -8.29 11.32
C ARG A 35 0.91 -8.00 12.69
N LEU A 36 0.36 -6.82 12.89
CA LEU A 36 -0.35 -6.44 14.12
C LEU A 36 -1.54 -7.39 14.39
N LYS A 37 -2.32 -7.74 13.36
CA LYS A 37 -3.41 -8.71 13.46
C LYS A 37 -2.91 -10.13 13.82
N ALA A 38 -1.75 -10.52 13.31
CA ALA A 38 -1.12 -11.80 13.63
C ALA A 38 -0.54 -11.82 15.06
N GLU A 39 0.03 -10.71 15.53
CA GLU A 39 0.52 -10.54 16.90
C GLU A 39 -0.62 -10.53 17.92
N ASP A 40 -1.73 -9.86 17.60
CA ASP A 40 -2.95 -9.84 18.41
C ASP A 40 -3.59 -11.24 18.50
N GLY A 41 -3.56 -12.01 17.41
CA GLY A 41 -3.99 -13.41 17.38
C GLY A 41 -3.03 -14.39 18.09
N ALA A 42 -1.73 -14.11 18.10
CA ALA A 42 -0.71 -14.93 18.76
C ALA A 42 -0.65 -14.69 20.29
N ASN A 43 -0.94 -13.46 20.74
CA ASN A 43 -1.00 -13.11 22.17
C ASN A 43 -2.35 -13.47 22.82
N ALA A 44 -3.30 -13.99 22.04
CA ALA A 44 -4.60 -14.48 22.50
C ALA A 44 -4.66 -16.02 22.66
N SER A 45 -3.52 -16.73 22.60
CA SER A 45 -3.41 -18.20 22.82
C SER A 45 -2.67 -18.56 24.11
#